data_AF-A0A9D4PZ27-F1
#
_entry.id   AF-A0A9D4PZ27-F1
#
_cell.length_a   1.000
_cell.length_b   1.000
_cell.length_c   1.000
_cell.angle_alpha   90.00
_cell.angle_beta   90.00
_cell.angle_gamma   90.00
#
_symmetry.space_group_name_H-M   'P 1'
#
loop_
_entity.id
_entity.type
_entity.pdbx_description
1 polymer ?
#
loop_
_entity_poly.entity_id
_entity_poly.type
_entity_poly.pdbx_seq_one_letter_code
_entity_poly.pdbx_strand_id
1 'polypeptide(L)'
;MNEHSSRSHSILTISLASEVHDPDDPNTFIRRQGKLSLVDLAGSEKTKKTRSRGNTFVEANNINKSLLVLGMKLLKYSAFGIGQLSLG
;
A
#
# COMPACT_ATOMS: atom_id res chain seq x y z
N MET A 1 10.86 13.35 19.11
CA MET A 1 10.07 13.38 17.87
C MET A 1 11.07 13.54 16.75
N ASN A 2 11.06 12.70 15.70
CA ASN A 2 11.93 12.96 14.55
C ASN A 2 11.25 14.09 13.75
N GLU A 3 11.93 15.23 13.65
CA GLU A 3 11.39 16.46 13.07
C GLU A 3 11.13 16.32 11.57
N HIS A 4 11.70 15.30 10.92
CA HIS A 4 11.59 15.04 9.48
C HIS A 4 10.65 13.89 9.10
N SER A 5 10.03 13.18 10.05
CA SER A 5 9.12 12.07 9.70
C SER A 5 7.68 12.55 9.51
N SER A 6 7.13 12.29 8.33
CA SER A 6 5.71 12.48 8.00
C SER A 6 4.81 11.68 8.95
N ARG A 7 3.68 12.29 9.36
CA ARG A 7 2.68 11.70 10.27
C ARG A 7 1.39 11.25 9.56
N SER A 8 1.32 11.46 8.25
CA SER A 8 0.23 11.02 7.39
C SER A 8 0.72 9.93 6.42
N HIS A 9 -0.22 9.08 5.97
CA HIS A 9 0.01 8.15 4.87
C HIS A 9 -0.58 8.74 3.60
N SER A 10 0.06 8.52 2.45
CA SER A 10 -0.43 8.98 1.15
C SER A 10 -0.43 7.85 0.13
N ILE A 11 -1.48 7.78 -0.69
CA ILE A 11 -1.58 6.82 -1.79
C ILE A 11 -1.87 7.61 -3.07
N LEU A 12 -0.91 7.61 -3.99
CA LEU A 12 -1.11 8.11 -5.33
C LEU A 12 -1.39 6.93 -6.26
N THR A 13 -2.55 6.93 -6.92
CA THR A 13 -2.93 5.90 -7.88
C THR A 13 -2.98 6.50 -9.27
N ILE A 14 -2.18 5.94 -10.17
CA ILE A 14 -2.16 6.25 -11.60
C ILE A 14 -2.84 5.09 -12.33
N SER A 15 -3.93 5.39 -13.01
CA SER A 15 -4.65 4.44 -13.85
C SER A 15 -4.38 4.76 -15.32
N LEU A 16 -3.97 3.75 -16.08
CA LEU A 16 -3.68 3.83 -17.50
C LEU A 16 -4.68 2.95 -18.24
N ALA A 17 -5.29 3.50 -19.29
CA ALA A 17 -6.09 2.74 -20.23
C ALA A 17 -5.61 3.07 -21.64
N SER A 18 -5.41 2.04 -22.45
CA SER A 18 -5.05 2.17 -23.86
C SER A 18 -5.99 1.29 -24.66
N GLU A 19 -6.47 1.80 -25.77
CA GLU A 19 -7.23 1.04 -26.76
C GLU A 19 -6.48 1.19 -28.09
N VAL A 20 -6.19 0.05 -28.70
CA VAL A 20 -5.57 -0.01 -30.03
C VAL A 20 -6.46 -0.89 -30.90
N HIS A 21 -6.59 -0.57 -32.19
CA HIS A 21 -7.30 -1.45 -33.12
C HIS A 21 -6.64 -2.83 -33.13
N ASP A 22 -7.47 -3.86 -33.19
CA ASP A 22 -6.96 -5.20 -33.38
C ASP A 22 -6.36 -5.30 -34.80
N PRO A 23 -5.08 -5.69 -34.94
CA PRO A 23 -4.46 -5.87 -36.24
C PRO A 23 -5.10 -6.98 -37.08
N ASP A 24 -5.80 -7.93 -36.46
CA ASP A 24 -6.42 -9.08 -37.12
C ASP A 24 -7.92 -8.86 -37.43
N ASP A 25 -8.60 -7.94 -36.72
CA ASP A 25 -9.99 -7.53 -37.00
C ASP A 25 -10.20 -6.01 -36.83
N PRO A 26 -10.32 -5.24 -37.93
CA PRO A 26 -10.45 -3.78 -37.89
C PRO A 26 -11.73 -3.28 -37.19
N ASN A 27 -12.73 -4.13 -36.98
CA ASN A 27 -13.95 -3.77 -36.24
C ASN A 27 -13.80 -3.94 -34.72
N THR A 28 -12.65 -4.39 -34.24
CA THR A 28 -12.41 -4.67 -32.82
C THR A 28 -11.22 -3.89 -32.27
N PHE A 29 -11.15 -3.80 -30.94
CA PHE A 29 -10.13 -3.07 -30.20
C PHE A 29 -9.53 -3.94 -29.10
N ILE A 30 -8.21 -3.91 -29.00
CA ILE A 30 -7.47 -4.48 -27.88
C ILE A 30 -7.36 -3.40 -26.80
N ARG A 31 -8.04 -3.64 -25.68
CA ARG A 31 -7.97 -2.76 -24.51
C ARG A 31 -6.92 -3.26 -23.52
N ARG A 32 -6.00 -2.37 -23.15
CA ARG A 32 -5.01 -2.59 -22.09
C ARG A 32 -5.32 -1.66 -20.94
N GLN A 33 -5.31 -2.20 -19.72
CA GLN A 33 -5.50 -1.42 -18.50
C GLN A 33 -4.34 -1.70 -17.56
N GLY A 34 -3.78 -0.64 -16.99
CA GLY A 34 -2.73 -0.69 -15.99
C GLY A 34 -3.10 0.18 -14.80
N LYS A 35 -2.72 -0.24 -13.59
CA LYS A 35 -2.89 0.54 -12.38
C LYS A 35 -1.59 0.51 -11.59
N LEU A 36 -1.01 1.68 -11.37
CA LEU A 36 0.18 1.86 -10.55
C LEU A 36 -0.21 2.63 -9.29
N SER A 37 0.03 2.04 -8.12
CA SER A 37 -0.20 2.71 -6.84
C SER A 37 1.15 2.96 -6.15
N LEU A 38 1.50 4.23 -5.98
CA LEU A 38 2.64 4.69 -5.20
C LEU A 38 2.15 4.98 -3.78
N VAL A 39 2.69 4.24 -2.81
CA VAL A 39 2.26 4.31 -1.41
C VAL A 39 3.40 4.88 -0.58
N ASP A 40 3.13 6.01 0.08
CA ASP A 40 4.00 6.60 1.09
C ASP A 40 3.39 6.37 2.48
N LEU A 41 4.19 5.88 3.42
CA LEU A 41 3.73 5.50 4.74
C LEU A 41 4.41 6.35 5.80
N ALA A 42 3.62 6.85 6.75
CA ALA A 42 4.13 7.53 7.93
C ALA A 42 5.14 6.68 8.70
N GLY A 43 6.03 7.35 9.42
CA GLY A 43 7.05 6.69 10.23
C GLY A 43 6.45 5.92 11.41
N SER A 44 6.96 4.71 11.69
CA SER A 44 6.65 4.02 12.94
C SER A 44 7.45 4.64 14.10
N GLU A 45 6.76 5.13 15.13
CA GLU A 45 7.40 5.79 16.27
C GLU A 45 7.18 5.04 17.59
N LYS A 46 8.25 4.82 18.37
CA LYS A 46 8.13 4.23 19.71
C LYS A 46 7.62 5.28 20.70
N THR A 47 6.30 5.30 20.93
CA THR A 47 5.61 6.25 21.83
C THR A 47 6.17 6.30 23.26
N LYS A 48 6.74 5.21 23.77
CA LYS A 48 7.44 5.19 25.08
C LYS A 48 8.71 6.06 25.12
N LYS A 49 9.39 6.26 23.98
CA LYS A 49 10.61 7.09 23.90
C LYS A 49 10.31 8.56 23.63
N THR A 50 9.17 8.88 23.03
CA THR A 50 8.85 10.24 22.56
C THR A 50 8.11 11.09 23.58
N ARG A 51 7.73 10.54 24.75
CA ARG A 51 6.93 11.22 25.80
C ARG A 51 5.67 11.92 25.24
N SER A 52 5.10 11.39 24.15
CA SER A 52 3.87 11.92 23.54
C SER A 52 2.73 11.88 24.56
N ARG A 53 1.95 12.96 24.69
CA ARG A 53 0.80 13.05 25.61
C ARG A 53 -0.45 13.51 24.86
N GLY A 54 -1.62 13.23 25.43
CA GLY A 54 -2.91 13.66 24.88
C GLY A 54 -3.11 13.25 23.42
N ASN A 55 -3.57 14.19 22.59
CA ASN A 55 -3.90 13.94 21.19
C ASN A 55 -2.72 13.42 20.36
N THR A 56 -1.50 13.87 20.65
CA THR A 56 -0.28 13.41 19.96
C THR A 56 0.00 11.94 20.21
N PHE A 57 -0.32 11.42 21.41
CA PHE A 57 -0.18 9.99 21.72
C PHE A 57 -1.22 9.16 20.96
N VAL A 58 -2.46 9.65 20.88
CA VAL A 58 -3.55 8.99 20.14
C VAL A 58 -3.21 8.89 18.66
N GLU A 59 -2.72 9.98 18.06
CA GLU A 59 -2.27 10.04 16.68
C GLU A 59 -1.12 9.05 16.41
N ALA A 60 -0.07 9.07 17.23
CA ALA A 60 1.07 8.16 17.14
C ALA A 60 0.64 6.68 17.22
N ASN A 61 -0.32 6.37 18.10
CA ASN A 61 -0.85 5.03 18.25
C ASN A 61 -1.65 4.58 17.02
N ASN A 62 -2.42 5.49 16.42
CA ASN A 62 -3.17 5.20 15.19
C ASN A 62 -2.26 4.94 13.99
N ILE A 63 -1.17 5.70 13.84
CA ILE A 63 -0.13 5.48 12.82
C ILE A 63 0.52 4.10 13.01
N ASN A 64 0.93 3.75 14.23
CA ASN A 64 1.53 2.45 14.49
C ASN A 64 0.53 1.29 14.25
N LYS A 65 -0.74 1.51 14.58
CA LYS A 65 -1.79 0.50 14.36
C LYS A 65 -2.05 0.26 12.88
N SER A 66 -2.13 1.29 12.04
CA SER A 66 -2.31 1.13 10.58
C SER A 66 -1.13 0.36 9.96
N LEU A 67 0.11 0.68 10.36
CA LEU A 67 1.32 -0.01 9.91
C LEU A 67 1.36 -1.48 10.35
N LEU A 68 0.96 -1.79 11.59
CA LEU A 68 0.88 -3.16 12.07
C LEU A 68 -0.12 -3.98 11.27
N VAL A 69 -1.32 -3.44 11.03
CA VAL A 69 -2.35 -4.11 10.23
C VAL A 69 -1.84 -4.37 8.81
N LEU A 70 -1.15 -3.41 8.20
CA LEU A 70 -0.55 -3.59 6.88
C LEU A 70 0.48 -4.71 6.87
N GLY A 71 1.42 -4.72 7.82
CA GLY A 71 2.42 -5.77 7.96
C GLY A 71 1.80 -7.15 8.16
N MET A 72 0.77 -7.26 9.00
CA MET A 72 0.04 -8.51 9.21
C MET A 72 -0.66 -9.01 7.95
N LYS A 73 -1.24 -8.09 7.15
CA LYS A 73 -1.87 -8.46 5.87
C LYS A 73 -0.82 -8.99 4.89
N LEU A 74 0.31 -8.30 4.74
CA LEU A 74 1.40 -8.75 3.87
C LEU A 74 1.93 -10.13 4.28
N LEU A 75 2.20 -10.36 5.57
CA LEU A 75 2.63 -11.66 6.10
C LEU A 75 1.59 -12.76 5.85
N LYS A 76 0.30 -12.45 5.96
CA LYS A 76 -0.76 -13.41 5.66
C LYS A 76 -0.80 -13.77 4.17
N TYR A 77 -0.65 -12.79 3.28
CA TYR A 77 -0.61 -13.04 1.83
C TYR A 77 0.65 -13.82 1.42
N SER A 78 1.81 -13.52 2.01
CA SER A 78 3.02 -14.30 1.76
C SER A 78 2.89 -15.73 2.24
N ALA A 79 2.27 -15.97 3.40
CA ALA A 79 2.02 -17.31 3.92
C ALA A 79 0.99 -18.10 3.08
N PHE A 80 0.09 -17.41 2.37
CA PHE A 80 -0.88 -18.05 1.49
C PHE A 80 -0.26 -18.43 0.13
N GLY A 81 0.72 -17.67 -0.36
CA GLY A 81 1.40 -17.92 -1.65
C GLY A 81 2.29 -19.16 -1.67
N ILE A 82 2.90 -19.53 -0.54
CA ILE A 82 3.72 -20.77 -0.43
C ILE A 82 2.89 -22.06 -0.45
N GLY A 83 1.56 -21.99 -0.26
CA GLY A 83 0.69 -23.16 -0.28
C GLY A 83 0.19 -23.61 -1.67
N GLN A 84 0.33 -22.78 -2.71
CA GLN A 84 -0.16 -23.08 -4.07
C GLN A 84 0.92 -23.55 -5.05
N LEU A 85 2.20 -23.54 -4.69
CA LEU A 85 3.30 -24.02 -5.56
C LEU A 85 3.60 -25.53 -5.43
N SER A 86 2.79 -26.30 -4.69
CA SER A 86 3.00 -27.75 -4.48
C SER A 86 1.97 -28.65 -5.16
N LEU A 87 1.06 -28.11 -5.98
CA LEU A 87 0.08 -28.90 -6.75
C LEU A 87 0.12 -28.45 -8.21
N GLY A 88 1.16 -28.92 -8.91
CA GLY A 88 1.32 -28.85 -10.35
C GLY A 88 2.08 -30.08 -10.81
#